data_AF-T1IF77-F1
#
_entry.id   AF-T1IF77-F1
#
_cell.length_a   1.000
_cell.length_b   1.000
_cell.length_c   1.000
_cell.angle_alpha   90.00
_cell.angle_beta   90.00
_cell.angle_gamma   90.00
#
_symmetry.space_group_name_H-M   'P 1'
#
loop_
_entity.id
_entity.type
_entity.pdbx_description
1 polymer ?
#
loop_
_entity_poly.entity_id
_entity_poly.type
_entity_poly.pdbx_seq_one_letter_code
_entity_poly.pdbx_strand_id
1 'polypeptide(L)'
;MIKNTFEHTPEHVLSAYKDNAAVMEGSEAGRFFADPQGHYAYHQEPTHILMKVETHNHPTAISPWQGAATGSGGEIRDEGATGRGAKPKAGLVGFSVSNLRIPNFEQPWEEDFGKPDRIVSALDIMIDGPLGGAAFNNEFGRPALTGYFRTYEEQVDSHNGSELRGYHKPVMLAGGIGNIRADHVKK
;
A
#
# COMPACT_ATOMS: atom_id res chain seq x y z
N MET A 1 4.81 -17.07 15.87
CA MET A 1 5.49 -15.74 15.86
C MET A 1 4.52 -14.61 15.54
N ILE A 2 4.00 -14.43 14.33
CA ILE A 2 3.10 -13.28 14.03
C ILE A 2 1.78 -13.32 14.81
N LYS A 3 1.04 -14.44 14.79
CA LYS A 3 -0.22 -14.60 15.54
C LYS A 3 -0.07 -14.43 17.06
N ASN A 4 1.14 -14.64 17.59
CA ASN A 4 1.43 -14.50 19.01
C ASN A 4 1.24 -13.05 19.51
N THR A 5 1.43 -12.05 18.63
CA THR A 5 1.09 -10.65 18.95
C THR A 5 -0.38 -10.47 19.28
N PHE A 6 -1.27 -11.14 18.54
CA PHE A 6 -2.71 -11.13 18.79
C PHE A 6 -3.11 -12.00 19.99
N GLU A 7 -2.40 -13.11 20.22
CA GLU A 7 -2.60 -13.93 21.44
C GLU A 7 -2.32 -13.14 22.72
N HIS A 8 -1.34 -12.23 22.69
CA HIS A 8 -0.95 -11.40 23.84
C HIS A 8 -1.64 -10.04 23.91
N THR A 9 -2.11 -9.50 22.78
CA THR A 9 -2.76 -8.19 22.72
C THR A 9 -4.00 -8.25 21.82
N PRO A 10 -5.09 -8.90 22.27
CA PRO A 10 -6.31 -9.05 21.50
C PRO A 10 -7.22 -7.81 21.57
N GLU A 11 -6.90 -6.84 22.43
CA GLU A 11 -7.74 -5.68 22.71
C GLU A 11 -8.07 -4.91 21.43
N HIS A 12 -9.34 -4.50 21.31
CA HIS A 12 -9.87 -3.73 20.18
C HIS A 12 -9.85 -4.44 18.82
N VAL A 13 -9.41 -5.70 18.70
CA VAL A 13 -9.39 -6.42 17.43
C VAL A 13 -10.71 -7.14 17.20
N LEU A 14 -11.39 -6.81 16.10
CA LEU A 14 -12.66 -7.44 15.68
C LEU A 14 -12.42 -8.58 14.66
N SER A 15 -11.38 -8.43 13.82
CA SER A 15 -10.97 -9.44 12.84
C SER A 15 -9.47 -9.43 12.58
N ALA A 16 -8.84 -10.60 12.66
CA ALA A 16 -7.46 -10.83 12.25
C ALA A 16 -7.33 -12.24 11.64
N TYR A 17 -6.50 -12.38 10.60
CA TYR A 17 -6.13 -13.65 9.95
C TYR A 17 -7.28 -14.50 9.35
N LYS A 18 -8.47 -13.93 9.16
CA LYS A 18 -9.66 -14.65 8.68
C LYS A 18 -10.42 -13.93 7.57
N ASP A 19 -9.84 -12.88 7.01
CA ASP A 19 -10.41 -12.07 5.93
C ASP A 19 -9.32 -11.35 5.11
N ASN A 20 -9.73 -10.60 4.09
CA ASN A 20 -8.86 -9.84 3.21
C ASN A 20 -8.16 -8.66 3.90
N ALA A 21 -8.74 -8.13 4.99
CA ALA A 21 -8.18 -7.08 5.82
C ALA A 21 -8.37 -7.38 7.32
N ALA A 22 -7.53 -6.79 8.16
CA ALA A 22 -7.77 -6.77 9.60
C ALA A 22 -8.80 -5.69 9.94
N VAL A 23 -9.53 -5.87 11.04
CA VAL A 23 -10.53 -4.91 11.53
C VAL A 23 -10.31 -4.69 13.02
N MET A 24 -10.26 -3.42 13.43
CA MET A 24 -10.24 -2.99 14.82
C MET A 24 -11.44 -2.09 15.15
N GLU A 25 -11.72 -1.96 16.43
CA GLU A 25 -12.70 -1.02 16.95
C GLU A 25 -12.38 0.41 16.50
N GLY A 26 -13.45 1.19 16.34
CA GLY A 26 -13.37 2.58 15.92
C GLY A 26 -14.20 3.41 16.88
N SER A 27 -14.88 4.44 16.35
CA SER A 27 -15.70 5.33 17.18
C SER A 27 -17.16 5.26 16.77
N GLU A 28 -18.05 5.62 17.69
CA GLU A 28 -19.43 5.94 17.35
C GLU A 28 -19.45 7.31 16.64
N ALA A 29 -20.00 7.35 15.43
CA ALA A 29 -20.01 8.56 14.61
C ALA A 29 -21.19 8.59 13.66
N GLY A 30 -21.57 9.79 13.22
CA GLY A 30 -22.55 9.98 12.15
C GLY A 30 -21.97 9.57 10.80
N ARG A 31 -22.31 8.37 10.32
CA ARG A 31 -22.03 7.98 8.92
C ARG A 31 -23.00 8.70 8.00
N PHE A 32 -22.47 9.42 7.03
CA PHE A 32 -23.25 10.21 6.08
C PHE A 32 -23.36 9.49 4.74
N PHE A 33 -24.57 9.08 4.37
CA PHE A 33 -24.90 8.48 3.08
C PHE A 33 -26.39 8.66 2.78
N ALA A 34 -26.81 8.37 1.56
CA ALA A 34 -28.21 8.46 1.17
C ALA A 34 -29.02 7.24 1.65
N ASP A 35 -30.21 7.46 2.19
CA ASP A 35 -31.16 6.40 2.51
C ASP A 35 -31.71 5.72 1.22
N PRO A 36 -32.49 4.62 1.32
CA PRO A 36 -33.08 3.97 0.16
C PRO A 36 -34.02 4.86 -0.69
N GLN A 37 -34.45 6.00 -0.16
CA GLN A 37 -35.27 7.00 -0.84
C GLN A 37 -34.41 8.11 -1.50
N GLY A 38 -33.09 8.10 -1.30
CA GLY A 38 -32.14 9.05 -1.88
C GLY A 38 -31.85 10.29 -1.02
N HIS A 39 -32.36 10.36 0.21
CA HIS A 39 -32.11 11.50 1.10
C HIS A 39 -30.83 11.28 1.89
N TYR A 40 -29.93 12.26 1.86
CA TYR A 40 -28.71 12.21 2.66
C TYR A 40 -28.99 12.55 4.13
N ALA A 41 -28.55 11.68 5.03
CA ALA A 41 -28.66 11.88 6.47
C ALA A 41 -27.43 11.33 7.20
N TYR A 42 -27.26 11.78 8.44
CA TYR A 42 -26.30 11.15 9.36
C TYR A 42 -26.96 9.96 10.05
N HIS A 43 -26.24 8.84 10.10
CA HIS A 43 -26.61 7.64 10.81
C HIS A 43 -25.61 7.43 11.94
N GLN A 44 -26.03 7.68 13.17
CA GLN A 44 -25.19 7.49 14.36
C GLN A 44 -25.00 5.99 14.62
N GLU A 45 -23.81 5.47 14.33
CA GLU A 45 -23.51 4.04 14.47
C GLU A 45 -21.99 3.79 14.70
N PRO A 46 -21.61 2.62 15.24
CA PRO A 46 -20.21 2.22 15.32
C PRO A 46 -19.55 2.20 13.93
N THR A 47 -18.49 3.00 13.79
CA THR A 47 -17.68 3.10 12.58
C THR A 47 -16.30 2.52 12.86
N HIS A 48 -16.20 1.20 12.71
CA HIS A 48 -14.96 0.46 12.89
C HIS A 48 -13.99 0.67 11.73
N ILE A 49 -12.72 0.35 11.98
CA ILE A 49 -11.62 0.64 11.06
C ILE A 49 -11.07 -0.67 10.52
N LEU A 50 -10.99 -0.79 9.21
CA LEU A 50 -10.23 -1.86 8.55
C LEU A 50 -8.88 -1.35 8.10
N MET A 51 -7.91 -2.26 7.96
CA MET A 51 -6.56 -1.94 7.45
C MET A 51 -5.95 -3.08 6.64
N LYS A 52 -5.29 -2.73 5.54
CA LYS A 52 -4.55 -3.67 4.68
C LYS A 52 -3.34 -2.97 4.06
N VAL A 53 -2.31 -3.75 3.75
CA VAL A 53 -1.14 -3.34 2.97
C VAL A 53 -0.76 -4.50 2.06
N GLU A 54 -0.46 -4.20 0.80
CA GLU A 54 0.00 -5.12 -0.23
C GLU A 54 1.27 -4.61 -0.91
N THR A 55 1.91 -5.49 -1.68
CA THR A 55 3.06 -5.11 -2.51
C THR A 55 2.88 -5.63 -3.93
N HIS A 56 3.45 -4.91 -4.91
CA HIS A 56 3.32 -5.24 -6.33
C HIS A 56 4.69 -5.19 -7.06
N ASN A 57 5.70 -5.76 -6.40
CA ASN A 57 7.12 -5.61 -6.70
C ASN A 57 7.53 -6.09 -8.10
N HIS A 58 7.19 -7.32 -8.46
CA HIS A 58 7.66 -7.93 -9.71
C HIS A 58 7.09 -7.24 -10.96
N PRO A 59 5.78 -6.99 -11.05
CA PRO A 59 5.23 -6.27 -12.20
C PRO A 59 5.75 -4.84 -12.31
N THR A 60 6.00 -4.17 -11.18
CA THR A 60 6.56 -2.81 -11.18
C THR A 60 7.99 -2.75 -11.73
N ALA A 61 8.78 -3.82 -11.59
CA ALA A 61 10.11 -3.89 -12.22
C ALA A 61 10.05 -3.94 -13.76
N ILE A 62 8.92 -4.37 -14.34
CA ILE A 62 8.75 -4.55 -15.78
C ILE A 62 7.97 -3.40 -16.40
N SER A 63 6.86 -2.98 -15.77
CA SER A 63 5.95 -1.96 -16.26
C SER A 63 5.47 -1.10 -15.08
N PRO A 64 6.21 -0.05 -14.70
CA PRO A 64 6.01 0.62 -13.41
C PRO A 64 4.64 1.24 -13.22
N TRP A 65 4.12 1.95 -14.23
CA TRP A 65 2.81 2.59 -14.15
C TRP A 65 1.72 1.57 -13.84
N GLN A 66 1.62 0.53 -14.67
CA GLN A 66 0.59 -0.49 -14.54
C GLN A 66 0.79 -1.29 -13.25
N GLY A 67 2.04 -1.67 -12.92
CA GLY A 67 2.37 -2.40 -11.70
C GLY A 67 1.95 -1.65 -10.43
N ALA A 68 2.23 -0.34 -10.36
CA ALA A 68 1.85 0.49 -9.24
C ALA A 68 0.33 0.74 -9.17
N ALA A 69 -0.30 1.05 -10.30
CA ALA A 69 -1.74 1.27 -10.39
C ALA A 69 -2.53 0.04 -9.93
N THR A 70 -2.19 -1.16 -10.43
CA THR A 70 -2.87 -2.39 -10.03
C THR A 70 -2.51 -2.82 -8.62
N GLY A 71 -1.35 -2.41 -8.08
CA GLY A 71 -1.02 -2.54 -6.67
C GLY A 71 -2.02 -1.79 -5.78
N SER A 72 -2.28 -0.52 -6.05
CA SER A 72 -3.33 0.25 -5.36
C SER A 72 -4.71 -0.34 -5.60
N GLY A 73 -5.03 -0.72 -6.84
CA GLY A 73 -6.34 -1.28 -7.17
C GLY A 73 -6.63 -2.63 -6.54
N GLY A 74 -5.62 -3.50 -6.37
CA GLY A 74 -5.74 -4.76 -5.64
C GLY A 74 -6.08 -4.52 -4.18
N GLU A 75 -5.29 -3.67 -3.53
CA GLU A 75 -5.46 -3.34 -2.13
C GLU A 75 -6.81 -2.68 -1.83
N ILE A 76 -7.27 -1.74 -2.66
CA ILE A 76 -8.59 -1.13 -2.56
C ILE A 76 -9.72 -2.17 -2.64
N ARG A 77 -9.58 -3.22 -3.48
CA ARG A 77 -10.58 -4.29 -3.56
C ARG A 77 -10.62 -5.12 -2.29
N ASP A 78 -9.48 -5.39 -1.66
CA ASP A 78 -9.45 -6.11 -0.39
C ASP A 78 -10.16 -5.35 0.73
N GLU A 79 -9.93 -4.03 0.80
CA GLU A 79 -10.66 -3.17 1.72
C GLU A 79 -12.18 -3.25 1.48
N GLY A 80 -12.63 -3.10 0.23
CA GLY A 80 -14.05 -3.16 -0.12
C GLY A 80 -14.71 -4.53 0.11
N ALA A 81 -13.96 -5.62 -0.07
CA ALA A 81 -14.42 -7.00 0.08
C ALA A 81 -14.28 -7.55 1.51
N THR A 82 -13.87 -6.73 2.48
CA THR A 82 -13.78 -7.14 3.88
C THR A 82 -15.17 -7.39 4.47
N GLY A 83 -15.34 -8.52 5.15
CA GLY A 83 -16.59 -8.95 5.75
C GLY A 83 -17.70 -9.11 4.71
N ARG A 84 -18.83 -8.42 4.93
CA ARG A 84 -19.99 -8.37 4.02
C ARG A 84 -20.03 -7.09 3.17
N GLY A 85 -18.90 -6.37 3.08
CA GLY A 85 -18.76 -5.12 2.35
C GLY A 85 -18.41 -3.95 3.26
N ALA A 86 -17.35 -3.23 2.89
CA ALA A 86 -16.85 -2.06 3.59
C ALA A 86 -16.49 -0.93 2.62
N LYS A 87 -16.01 0.20 3.16
CA LYS A 87 -15.69 1.39 2.35
C LYS A 87 -14.26 1.88 2.58
N PRO A 88 -13.39 1.86 1.54
CA PRO A 88 -12.09 2.52 1.55
C PRO A 88 -12.17 3.99 1.97
N LYS A 89 -11.16 4.49 2.69
CA LYS A 89 -11.13 5.87 3.19
C LYS A 89 -9.85 6.62 2.82
N ALA A 90 -8.68 6.08 3.15
CA ALA A 90 -7.40 6.77 2.94
C ALA A 90 -6.28 5.76 2.68
N GLY A 91 -5.37 6.11 1.78
CA GLY A 91 -4.27 5.27 1.36
C GLY A 91 -2.90 5.75 1.79
N LEU A 92 -1.93 4.84 1.68
CA LEU A 92 -0.50 5.07 1.82
C LEU A 92 0.25 4.40 0.67
N VAL A 93 1.40 4.96 0.31
CA VAL A 93 2.23 4.48 -0.82
C VAL A 93 3.69 4.39 -0.41
N GLY A 94 4.38 3.34 -0.80
CA GLY A 94 5.79 3.13 -0.47
C GLY A 94 6.62 2.67 -1.65
N PHE A 95 7.82 3.23 -1.80
CA PHE A 95 8.78 2.80 -2.82
C PHE A 95 10.18 2.58 -2.23
N SER A 96 10.77 1.42 -2.54
CA SER A 96 12.22 1.20 -2.42
C SER A 96 12.80 0.87 -3.79
N VAL A 97 13.82 1.60 -4.22
CA VAL A 97 14.49 1.42 -5.53
C VAL A 97 16.01 1.52 -5.37
N SER A 98 16.75 1.10 -6.40
CA SER A 98 18.19 1.34 -6.52
C SER A 98 18.52 2.85 -6.68
N ASN A 99 19.78 3.21 -6.85
CA ASN A 99 20.19 4.60 -7.05
C ASN A 99 19.51 5.19 -8.30
N LEU A 100 19.11 6.47 -8.23
CA LEU A 100 18.35 7.10 -9.30
C LEU A 100 19.26 7.48 -10.47
N ARG A 101 20.50 7.91 -10.18
CA ARG A 101 21.47 8.36 -11.19
C ARG A 101 20.83 9.30 -12.20
N ILE A 102 20.20 10.36 -11.68
CA ILE A 102 19.50 11.36 -12.50
C ILE A 102 20.53 12.02 -13.42
N PRO A 103 20.31 12.03 -14.76
CA PRO A 103 21.28 12.61 -15.69
C PRO A 103 21.59 14.07 -15.36
N ASN A 104 22.88 14.40 -15.26
CA ASN A 104 23.39 15.73 -14.84
C ASN A 104 23.10 16.10 -13.38
N PHE A 105 22.70 15.13 -12.55
CA PHE A 105 22.46 15.29 -11.12
C PHE A 105 22.89 14.05 -10.32
N GLU A 106 23.91 13.36 -10.84
CA GLU A 106 24.53 12.20 -10.19
C GLU A 106 25.11 12.59 -8.83
N GLN A 107 24.94 11.71 -7.85
CA GLN A 107 25.43 11.91 -6.49
C GLN A 107 26.74 11.14 -6.27
N PRO A 108 27.64 11.60 -5.38
CA PRO A 108 28.98 11.03 -5.23
C PRO A 108 29.00 9.60 -4.65
N TRP A 109 27.87 9.09 -4.16
CA TRP A 109 27.73 7.70 -3.69
C TRP A 109 27.09 6.78 -4.73
N GLU A 110 26.71 7.29 -5.90
CA GLU A 110 26.05 6.48 -6.93
C GLU A 110 27.09 5.89 -7.89
N GLU A 111 27.06 4.56 -8.04
CA GLU A 111 27.87 3.83 -9.01
C GLU A 111 26.97 3.02 -9.97
N ASP A 112 27.40 2.85 -11.22
CA ASP A 112 26.70 2.03 -12.21
C ASP A 112 27.13 0.56 -12.14
N PHE A 113 26.34 -0.26 -11.45
CA PHE A 113 26.55 -1.71 -11.40
C PHE A 113 25.83 -2.48 -12.52
N GLY A 114 25.24 -1.79 -13.51
CA GLY A 114 24.39 -2.38 -14.54
C GLY A 114 23.02 -2.85 -14.01
N LYS A 115 22.21 -3.42 -14.90
CA LYS A 115 20.92 -4.06 -14.56
C LYS A 115 20.52 -5.07 -15.64
N PRO A 116 19.62 -6.03 -15.37
CA PRO A 116 19.05 -6.88 -16.42
C PRO A 116 18.29 -6.07 -17.49
N ASP A 117 18.44 -6.45 -18.76
CA ASP A 117 17.79 -5.74 -19.89
C ASP A 117 16.26 -5.77 -19.85
N ARG A 118 15.69 -6.81 -19.24
CA ARG A 118 14.23 -7.03 -19.16
C ARG A 118 13.51 -6.23 -18.07
N ILE A 119 14.24 -5.44 -17.27
CA ILE A 119 13.66 -4.58 -16.23
C ILE A 119 14.00 -3.13 -16.52
N VAL A 120 13.15 -2.21 -16.03
CA VAL A 120 13.39 -0.77 -16.15
C VAL A 120 14.37 -0.27 -15.08
N SER A 121 14.88 0.95 -15.20
CA SER A 121 15.78 1.54 -14.20
C SER A 121 15.03 1.99 -12.94
N ALA A 122 15.77 2.25 -11.85
CA ALA A 122 15.20 2.87 -10.65
C ALA A 122 14.58 4.24 -10.93
N LEU A 123 15.20 5.02 -11.81
CA LEU A 123 14.66 6.32 -12.25
C LEU A 123 13.33 6.15 -13.00
N ASP A 124 13.25 5.22 -13.94
CA ASP A 124 12.00 4.94 -14.67
C ASP A 124 10.87 4.50 -13.72
N ILE A 125 11.20 3.67 -12.73
CA ILE A 125 10.24 3.27 -11.69
C ILE A 125 9.71 4.50 -10.94
N MET A 126 10.58 5.45 -10.59
CA MET A 126 10.18 6.65 -9.84
C MET A 126 9.55 7.74 -10.70
N ILE A 127 9.70 7.69 -12.02
CA ILE A 127 8.97 8.56 -12.96
C ILE A 127 7.55 8.01 -13.17
N ASP A 128 7.41 6.73 -13.52
CA ASP A 128 6.13 6.17 -13.96
C ASP A 128 5.31 5.53 -12.82
N GLY A 129 5.98 4.87 -11.87
CA GLY A 129 5.34 4.13 -10.78
C GLY A 129 4.47 5.00 -9.88
N PRO A 130 5.00 6.10 -9.29
CA PRO A 130 4.20 7.02 -8.49
C PRO A 130 3.01 7.61 -9.26
N LEU A 131 3.16 7.92 -10.54
CA LEU A 131 2.07 8.41 -11.39
C LEU A 131 0.98 7.36 -11.59
N GLY A 132 1.35 6.09 -11.81
CA GLY A 132 0.39 4.99 -11.91
C GLY A 132 -0.40 4.76 -10.62
N GLY A 133 0.28 4.71 -9.47
CA GLY A 133 -0.37 4.58 -8.16
C GLY A 133 -1.28 5.78 -7.83
N ALA A 134 -0.81 7.00 -8.12
CA ALA A 134 -1.59 8.22 -7.93
C ALA A 134 -2.80 8.28 -8.87
N ALA A 135 -2.64 7.90 -10.14
CA ALA A 135 -3.74 7.84 -11.11
C ALA A 135 -4.88 6.97 -10.59
N PHE A 136 -4.57 5.77 -10.07
CA PHE A 136 -5.59 4.89 -9.51
C PHE A 136 -6.28 5.50 -8.28
N ASN A 137 -5.51 6.02 -7.31
CA ASN A 137 -6.06 6.64 -6.11
C ASN A 137 -6.94 7.86 -6.43
N ASN A 138 -6.50 8.70 -7.37
CA ASN A 138 -7.20 9.91 -7.79
C ASN A 138 -8.51 9.58 -8.52
N GLU A 139 -8.45 8.68 -9.52
CA GLU A 139 -9.62 8.30 -10.32
C GLU A 139 -10.65 7.54 -9.46
N PHE A 140 -10.19 6.66 -8.57
CA PHE A 140 -11.06 5.98 -7.61
C PHE A 140 -11.66 6.93 -6.56
N GLY A 141 -10.94 7.99 -6.20
CA GLY A 141 -11.38 8.98 -5.21
C GLY A 141 -11.01 8.62 -3.77
N ARG A 142 -9.81 8.07 -3.53
CA ARG A 142 -9.25 7.83 -2.20
C ARG A 142 -7.97 8.66 -2.01
N PRO A 143 -7.89 9.53 -0.99
CA PRO A 143 -6.68 10.32 -0.74
C PRO A 143 -5.51 9.46 -0.28
N ALA A 144 -4.33 9.65 -0.87
CA ALA A 144 -3.06 9.08 -0.39
C ALA A 144 -2.39 10.07 0.57
N LEU A 145 -2.28 9.72 1.86
CA LEU A 145 -1.99 10.68 2.94
C LEU A 145 -0.67 10.44 3.66
N THR A 146 -0.01 9.31 3.42
CA THR A 146 1.31 9.03 3.98
C THR A 146 2.09 8.09 3.05
N GLY A 147 3.37 7.96 3.28
CA GLY A 147 4.21 7.11 2.47
C GLY A 147 5.67 7.12 2.87
N TYR A 148 6.45 6.33 2.15
CA TYR A 148 7.90 6.35 2.25
C TYR A 148 8.53 6.24 0.87
N PHE A 149 9.73 6.81 0.73
CA PHE A 149 10.57 6.63 -0.44
C PHE A 149 12.01 6.39 0.01
N ARG A 150 12.63 5.32 -0.50
CA ARG A 150 14.01 4.93 -0.18
C ARG A 150 14.77 4.59 -1.45
N THR A 151 15.97 5.13 -1.58
CA THR A 151 17.00 4.63 -2.50
C THR A 151 18.02 3.82 -1.70
N TYR A 152 18.45 2.69 -2.25
CA TYR A 152 19.61 1.94 -1.75
C TYR A 152 20.15 1.01 -2.84
N GLU A 153 21.41 1.21 -3.19
CA GLU A 153 22.19 0.34 -4.06
C GLU A 153 23.66 0.58 -3.77
N GLU A 154 24.33 -0.42 -3.22
CA GLU A 154 25.74 -0.28 -2.83
C GLU A 154 26.44 -1.64 -2.80
N GLN A 155 27.73 -1.65 -3.14
CA GLN A 155 28.61 -2.77 -2.85
C GLN A 155 29.04 -2.70 -1.38
N VAL A 156 28.56 -3.64 -0.57
CA VAL A 156 28.79 -3.64 0.89
C VAL A 156 29.32 -4.97 1.38
N ASP A 157 30.16 -4.91 2.42
CA ASP A 157 30.50 -6.08 3.22
C ASP A 157 29.33 -6.43 4.14
N SER A 158 28.47 -7.33 3.67
CA SER A 158 27.29 -7.81 4.40
C SER A 158 27.53 -9.20 5.00
N HIS A 159 26.46 -9.85 5.42
CA HIS A 159 26.49 -11.16 6.06
C HIS A 159 27.09 -12.27 5.17
N ASN A 160 27.14 -12.06 3.85
CA ASN A 160 27.70 -13.00 2.87
C ASN A 160 28.98 -12.47 2.20
N GLY A 161 29.72 -11.59 2.89
CA GLY A 161 30.91 -10.93 2.35
C GLY A 161 30.56 -9.72 1.47
N SER A 162 31.49 -9.35 0.59
CA SER A 162 31.31 -8.22 -0.34
C SER A 162 30.34 -8.58 -1.45
N GLU A 163 29.20 -7.91 -1.49
CA GLU A 163 28.17 -8.12 -2.51
C GLU A 163 27.36 -6.85 -2.79
N LEU A 164 26.77 -6.78 -3.98
CA LEU A 164 25.85 -5.70 -4.34
C LEU A 164 24.50 -5.90 -3.64
N ARG A 165 24.06 -4.91 -2.87
CA ARG A 165 22.77 -4.91 -2.16
C ARG A 165 21.95 -3.71 -2.62
N GLY A 166 20.72 -3.97 -3.08
CA GLY A 166 19.83 -2.91 -3.54
C GLY A 166 18.47 -3.40 -4.00
N TYR A 167 17.79 -2.59 -4.80
CA TYR A 167 16.39 -2.81 -5.20
C TYR A 167 16.17 -2.70 -6.72
N HIS A 168 16.93 -3.47 -7.52
CA HIS A 168 16.62 -3.66 -8.96
C HIS A 168 15.21 -4.22 -9.16
N LYS A 169 14.81 -5.18 -8.32
CA LYS A 169 13.39 -5.48 -8.11
C LYS A 169 12.90 -4.53 -7.00
N PRO A 170 11.99 -3.59 -7.28
CA PRO A 170 11.62 -2.57 -6.32
C PRO A 170 10.76 -3.15 -5.21
N VAL A 171 10.61 -2.39 -4.14
CA VAL A 171 9.39 -2.45 -3.32
C VAL A 171 8.42 -1.45 -3.90
N MET A 172 7.25 -1.91 -4.34
CA MET A 172 6.10 -1.06 -4.61
C MET A 172 5.02 -1.49 -3.62
N LEU A 173 4.67 -0.60 -2.71
CA LEU A 173 3.77 -0.86 -1.59
C LEU A 173 2.55 0.04 -1.71
N ALA A 174 1.38 -0.54 -1.54
CA ALA A 174 0.11 0.17 -1.45
C ALA A 174 -0.64 -0.36 -0.22
N GLY A 175 -1.29 0.52 0.53
CA GLY A 175 -2.03 0.12 1.71
C GLY A 175 -2.98 1.21 2.14
N GLY A 176 -3.79 0.95 3.16
CA GLY A 176 -4.45 1.99 3.91
C GLY A 176 -5.57 1.49 4.80
N ILE A 177 -6.57 2.36 4.96
CA ILE A 177 -7.65 2.19 5.90
C ILE A 177 -9.01 2.45 5.27
N GLY A 178 -10.01 1.77 5.80
CA GLY A 178 -11.41 1.96 5.47
C GLY A 178 -12.30 1.93 6.71
N ASN A 179 -13.59 2.17 6.51
CA ASN A 179 -14.59 2.05 7.55
C ASN A 179 -15.51 0.84 7.29
N ILE A 180 -15.86 0.10 8.34
CA ILE A 180 -16.81 -1.03 8.30
C ILE A 180 -17.88 -0.91 9.41
N ARG A 181 -19.08 -1.43 9.16
CA ARG A 181 -20.16 -1.53 10.16
C ARG A 181 -19.97 -2.78 11.02
N ALA A 182 -20.37 -2.73 12.29
CA ALA A 182 -20.26 -3.85 13.23
C ALA A 182 -20.83 -5.17 12.66
N ASP A 183 -22.08 -5.13 12.17
CA ASP A 183 -22.79 -6.32 11.66
C ASP A 183 -22.24 -6.85 10.33
N HIS A 184 -21.34 -6.11 9.69
CA HIS A 184 -20.71 -6.49 8.43
C HIS A 184 -19.29 -7.02 8.63
N VAL A 185 -18.73 -7.01 9.84
CA VAL A 185 -17.35 -7.49 10.08
C VAL A 185 -17.20 -8.99 9.87
N LYS A 186 -18.23 -9.78 10.19
CA LYS A 186 -18.23 -11.24 9.98
C LYS A 186 -18.86 -11.56 8.62
N LYS A 187 -18.25 -12.50 7.89
CA LYS A 187 -18.80 -13.03 6.62
C LYS A 187 -20.09 -13.81 6.87
#